data_AF-A0A2A2IGT8-F1
#
_entry.id   AF-A0A2A2IGT8-F1
#
_cell.length_a   1.000
_cell.length_b   1.000
_cell.length_c   1.000
_cell.angle_alpha   90.00
_cell.angle_beta   90.00
_cell.angle_gamma   90.00
#
_symmetry.space_group_name_H-M   'P 1'
#
loop_
_entity.id
_entity.type
_entity.pdbx_description
1 polymer ?
#
loop_
_entity_poly.entity_id
_entity_poly.type
_entity_poly.pdbx_seq_one_letter_code
_entity_poly.pdbx_strand_id
1 'polypeptide(L)' 'MNNNVILTDDELSLIMTSLVFISVSYDKYFEKNGVEGLDNETIDAYSDFKRLHEKLHKEYFDLNQ' A
#
# COMPACT_ATOMS: atom_id res chain seq x y z
N MET A 1 -10.58 9.83 17.36
CA MET A 1 -11.43 8.68 17.01
C MET A 1 -10.52 7.47 16.91
N ASN A 2 -10.57 6.56 17.88
CA ASN A 2 -9.88 5.28 17.77
C ASN A 2 -10.71 4.39 16.85
N ASN A 3 -10.23 4.13 15.63
CA ASN A 3 -10.79 3.08 14.79
C ASN A 3 -10.38 1.74 15.40
N ASN A 4 -11.23 1.19 16.28
CA ASN A 4 -11.06 -0.11 16.94
C ASN A 4 -11.43 -1.28 16.00
N VAL A 5 -11.05 -1.21 14.73
CA VAL A 5 -11.22 -2.35 13.83
C VAL A 5 -9.98 -3.23 13.99
N ILE A 6 -10.12 -4.30 14.77
CA ILE A 6 -9.12 -5.36 14.83
C ILE A 6 -9.28 -6.18 13.56
N LEU A 7 -8.27 -6.15 12.70
CA LEU A 7 -8.21 -6.98 11.50
C LEU A 7 -7.88 -8.43 11.91
N THR A 8 -8.58 -9.38 11.31
CA THR A 8 -8.17 -10.80 11.36
C THR A 8 -6.91 -11.01 10.50
N ASP A 9 -6.18 -12.10 10.76
CA ASP A 9 -4.98 -12.44 9.99
C ASP A 9 -5.29 -12.60 8.49
N ASP A 10 -6.46 -13.16 8.14
CA ASP A 10 -6.91 -13.31 6.76
C ASP A 10 -7.19 -11.95 6.10
N GLU A 11 -7.88 -11.04 6.80
CA GLU A 11 -8.15 -9.69 6.31
C GLU A 11 -6.86 -8.88 6.14
N LEU A 12 -5.95 -8.98 7.12
CA LEU A 12 -4.64 -8.33 7.05
C LEU A 12 -3.83 -8.87 5.86
N SER A 13 -3.81 -10.19 5.68
CA SER A 13 -3.12 -10.84 4.55
C SER A 13 -3.68 -10.39 3.21
N LEU A 14 -5.01 -10.29 3.10
CA LEU A 14 -5.68 -9.80 1.89
C LEU A 14 -5.34 -8.33 1.60
N ILE A 15 -5.36 -7.47 2.61
CA ILE A 15 -5.01 -6.06 2.49
C ILE A 15 -3.54 -5.92 2.07
N MET A 16 -2.61 -6.61 2.74
CA MET A 16 -1.18 -6.55 2.42
C MET A 16 -0.91 -7.03 1.00
N THR A 17 -1.52 -8.15 0.58
CA THR A 17 -1.40 -8.67 -0.79
C THR A 17 -1.90 -7.65 -1.81
N SER A 18 -3.02 -6.99 -1.53
CA SER A 18 -3.60 -5.97 -2.41
C SER A 18 -2.68 -4.76 -2.55
N LEU A 19 -2.09 -4.29 -1.45
CA LEU A 19 -1.16 -3.15 -1.45
C LEU A 19 0.13 -3.46 -2.21
N VAL A 20 0.68 -4.67 -2.05
CA VAL A 20 1.84 -5.14 -2.81
C VAL A 20 1.51 -5.19 -4.30
N PHE A 21 0.34 -5.74 -4.66
CA PHE A 21 -0.08 -5.84 -6.06
C PHE A 21 -0.23 -4.46 -6.72
N ILE A 22 -0.85 -3.51 -6.03
CA ILE A 22 -0.97 -2.12 -6.49
C ILE A 22 0.42 -1.50 -6.68
N SER A 23 1.32 -1.66 -5.70
CA SER A 23 2.70 -1.17 -5.76
C SER A 23 3.45 -1.68 -6.98
N VAL A 24 3.47 -2.99 -7.17
CA VAL A 24 4.14 -3.62 -8.32
C VAL A 24 3.52 -3.19 -9.65
N SER A 25 2.20 -3.02 -9.70
CA SER A 25 1.51 -2.64 -10.94
C SER A 25 1.84 -1.21 -11.36
N TYR A 26 1.83 -0.27 -10.42
CA TYR A 26 2.16 1.13 -10.70
C TYR A 26 3.66 1.34 -10.94
N ASP A 27 4.54 0.67 -10.19
CA ASP A 27 5.99 0.75 -10.45
C ASP A 27 6.30 0.27 -11.88
N LYS A 28 5.69 -0.84 -12.33
CA LYS A 28 5.82 -1.31 -13.72
C LYS A 28 5.22 -0.33 -14.74
N TYR A 29 4.10 0.30 -14.41
CA TYR A 29 3.49 1.29 -15.29
C TYR A 29 4.42 2.51 -15.45
N PHE A 30 5.00 3.02 -14.36
CA PHE A 30 5.95 4.15 -14.39
C PHE A 30 7.23 3.81 -15.11
N GLU A 31 7.78 2.61 -14.92
CA GLU A 31 8.97 2.15 -15.64
C GLU A 31 8.74 2.14 -17.16
N LYS A 32 7.55 1.69 -17.59
CA LYS A 32 7.24 1.53 -19.01
C LYS A 32 6.78 2.81 -19.70
N ASN A 33 5.94 3.62 -19.04
CA ASN A 33 5.24 4.73 -19.66
C ASN A 33 5.65 6.09 -19.09
N GLY A 34 6.51 6.12 -18.06
CA GLY A 34 6.76 7.32 -17.27
C GLY A 34 5.58 7.65 -16.36
N VAL A 35 5.70 8.77 -15.66
CA VAL A 35 4.64 9.33 -14.80
C VAL A 35 3.84 10.42 -15.54
N GLU A 36 4.32 10.81 -16.73
CA GLU A 36 3.72 11.83 -17.57
C GLU A 36 2.37 11.34 -18.11
N GLY A 37 1.29 12.04 -17.77
CA GLY A 37 -0.09 11.69 -18.16
C GLY A 37 -0.96 11.13 -17.05
N LEU A 38 -0.43 10.95 -15.84
CA LEU A 38 -1.24 10.73 -14.65
C LEU A 38 -1.55 12.07 -13.97
N ASP A 39 -2.79 12.19 -13.48
CA ASP A 39 -3.15 13.30 -12.61
C ASP A 39 -2.48 13.18 -11.24
N ASN A 40 -2.39 14.31 -10.54
CA ASN A 40 -1.78 14.37 -9.22
C ASN A 40 -2.55 13.52 -8.20
N GLU A 41 -3.87 13.37 -8.35
CA GLU A 41 -4.68 12.55 -7.43
C GLU A 41 -4.27 11.07 -7.50
N THR A 42 -3.97 10.56 -8.69
CA THR A 42 -3.49 9.20 -8.90
C THR A 42 -2.10 9.01 -8.31
N ILE A 43 -1.21 9.99 -8.46
CA ILE A 43 0.14 9.95 -7.89
C ILE A 43 0.09 9.99 -6.36
N ASP A 44 -0.76 10.85 -5.80
CA ASP A 44 -0.95 10.98 -4.36
C ASP A 44 -1.57 9.72 -3.77
N ALA A 45 -2.62 9.17 -4.39
CA ALA A 45 -3.23 7.91 -3.99
C ALA A 45 -2.20 6.77 -4.01
N TYR A 46 -1.31 6.75 -5.01
CA TYR A 46 -0.24 5.77 -5.08
C TYR A 46 0.75 5.89 -3.92
N SER A 47 1.16 7.11 -3.60
CA SER A 47 2.01 7.40 -2.43
C SER A 47 1.35 6.95 -1.12
N ASP A 48 0.05 7.20 -0.98
CA ASP A 48 -0.71 6.80 0.20
C ASP A 48 -0.83 5.28 0.34
N PHE A 49 -0.94 4.53 -0.77
CA PHE A 49 -0.88 3.06 -0.72
C PHE A 49 0.47 2.55 -0.22
N LYS A 50 1.59 3.14 -0.68
CA LYS A 50 2.93 2.77 -0.19
C LYS A 50 3.07 3.06 1.30
N ARG A 51 2.65 4.24 1.75
CA ARG A 51 2.68 4.63 3.17
C ARG A 51 1.82 3.71 4.03
N LEU A 52 0.65 3.31 3.54
CA LEU A 52 -0.22 2.37 4.25
C LEU A 52 0.45 1.00 4.37
N HIS A 53 1.06 0.49 3.31
CA HIS A 53 1.80 -0.77 3.34
C HIS A 53 2.94 -0.74 4.36
N GLU A 54 3.77 0.30 4.36
CA GLU A 54 4.85 0.47 5.34
C GLU A 54 4.33 0.55 6.78
N LYS A 55 3.23 1.30 6.98
CA LYS A 55 2.61 1.41 8.30
C LYS A 55 2.13 0.06 8.82
N LEU A 56 1.39 -0.70 8.00
CA LEU A 56 0.88 -2.02 8.36
C LEU A 56 2.02 -3.02 8.56
N HIS A 57 3.05 -2.98 7.71
CA HIS A 57 4.24 -3.82 7.88
C HIS A 57 4.89 -3.58 9.25
N LYS A 58 5.09 -2.31 9.60
CA LYS A 58 5.68 -1.93 10.89
C LYS A 58 4.81 -2.32 12.09
N GLU A 59 3.50 -2.13 11.97
CA GLU A 59 2.55 -2.37 13.05
C GLU A 59 2.36 -3.86 13.35
N TYR A 60 2.40 -4.72 12.32
CA TYR A 60 2.05 -6.14 12.46
C TYR A 60 3.22 -7.12 12.27
N PHE A 61 4.33 -6.71 11.64
CA PHE A 61 5.41 -7.63 11.26
C PHE A 61 6.79 -7.25 11.85
N ASP A 62 7.08 -5.97 12.06
CA ASP A 62 8.40 -5.53 12.57
C ASP A 62 8.57 -5.65 14.11
N LEU A 63 7.57 -6.15 14.85
CA LEU A 63 7.63 -6.32 16.31
C LEU A 63 8.39 -7.58 16.79
N ASN A 64 9.14 -8.27 15.93
CA ASN A 64 9.86 -9.51 16.26
C ASN A 64 11.38 -9.49 15.90
N GLN A 65 12.07 -8.34 16.04
CA GLN A 65 13.54 -8.31 16.02
C GLN A 65 14.12 -7.85 17.35
#